data_AF-A0A7K2LXB3-F1
#
_entry.id   AF-A0A7K2LXB3-F1
#
_cell.length_a   1.000
_cell.length_b   1.000
_cell.length_c   1.000
_cell.angle_alpha   90.00
_cell.angle_beta   90.00
_cell.angle_gamma   90.00
#
_symmetry.space_group_name_H-M   'P 1'
#
loop_
_entity.id
_entity.type
_entity.pdbx_description
1 polymer ?
#
loop_
_entity_poly.entity_id
_entity_poly.type
_entity_poly.pdbx_seq_one_letter_code
_entity_poly.pdbx_strand_id
1 'polypeptide(L)'
;MSAYVKVNRRAMSALGALVAATVVTGLAGVPAHAATPQEQLAATAVAENGNGPCAHGGYDDGLSQSSSCDGHGGQSQAWCADFVGWVWAHNNVSGMGMLTDAAASFYQYGLKYGTKSNTPHVGDAVVYGYSNGWAQHVAMVTGISNGVVTITGGNQGHSQSSEGLVSTNSTTHYAVGDAPWGQVISGYISPVLQKATPPKVSLQGLPGTSVTGVASLSSSVSAGTYGISTVEYYLDGEKIATRSTAPYSYSFDTSRVPDGKHILSVEVTDTQGNTGGDRAQIITSNGESGSTFDADFNGDGKSDVGVLYDYGQTSDGTNHVGLWTYLSNGSGFNKPVKVWDNVDAG
;
A
#
# COMPACT_ATOMS: atom_id res chain seq x y z
N MET A 1 20.23 -73.26 -18.76
CA MET A 1 18.86 -73.34 -18.22
C MET A 1 17.98 -72.34 -18.96
N SER A 2 16.67 -72.57 -18.97
CA SER A 2 15.58 -71.89 -19.69
C SER A 2 15.75 -70.43 -20.13
N ALA A 3 15.07 -69.88 -21.15
CA ALA A 3 14.31 -70.33 -22.34
C ALA A 3 13.41 -69.14 -22.76
N TYR A 4 12.84 -69.23 -23.97
CA TYR A 4 11.75 -68.44 -24.54
C TYR A 4 12.01 -67.04 -25.15
N VAL A 5 11.41 -66.90 -26.34
CA VAL A 5 11.41 -65.77 -27.27
C VAL A 5 9.96 -65.55 -27.71
N LYS A 6 9.47 -64.29 -27.72
CA LYS A 6 8.60 -63.65 -28.75
C LYS A 6 7.91 -62.37 -28.18
N VAL A 7 8.12 -61.18 -28.79
CA VAL A 7 7.20 -60.46 -29.73
C VAL A 7 6.03 -59.77 -28.98
N ASN A 8 5.62 -58.49 -29.19
CA ASN A 8 5.50 -57.68 -30.41
C ASN A 8 5.39 -56.14 -30.17
N ARG A 9 5.63 -55.35 -31.23
CA ARG A 9 5.02 -54.04 -31.64
C ARG A 9 4.66 -52.91 -30.64
N ARG A 10 5.26 -51.74 -30.94
CA ARG A 10 4.72 -50.34 -30.98
C ARG A 10 3.73 -49.86 -29.89
N ALA A 11 4.14 -48.80 -29.18
CA ALA A 11 3.26 -47.71 -28.79
C ALA A 11 3.99 -46.35 -28.95
N MET A 12 3.47 -45.47 -29.82
CA MET A 12 3.70 -44.02 -29.69
C MET A 12 2.77 -43.51 -28.58
N SER A 13 3.20 -42.53 -27.79
CA SER A 13 2.45 -41.28 -27.50
C SER A 13 2.96 -40.58 -26.23
N ALA A 14 2.73 -39.27 -26.19
CA ALA A 14 2.79 -38.40 -25.01
C ALA A 14 4.16 -38.31 -24.30
N LEU A 15 5.04 -37.46 -24.85
CA LEU A 15 5.71 -36.50 -23.98
C LEU A 15 4.60 -35.64 -23.36
N GLY A 16 4.21 -35.95 -22.12
CA GLY A 16 3.26 -35.14 -21.39
C GLY A 16 3.85 -33.75 -21.20
N ALA A 17 3.25 -32.73 -21.79
CA ALA A 17 3.58 -31.35 -21.49
C ALA A 17 3.34 -31.14 -19.99
N LEU A 18 4.42 -31.11 -19.21
CA LEU A 18 4.37 -30.72 -17.81
C LEU A 18 4.10 -29.22 -17.80
N VAL A 19 2.83 -28.85 -17.91
CA VAL A 19 2.37 -27.52 -17.55
C VAL A 19 2.67 -27.39 -16.07
N ALA A 20 3.82 -26.77 -15.77
CA ALA A 20 4.10 -26.22 -14.47
C ALA A 20 3.06 -25.12 -14.26
N ALA A 21 1.90 -25.54 -13.74
CA ALA A 21 0.97 -24.64 -13.10
C ALA A 21 1.72 -24.13 -11.87
N THR A 22 2.48 -23.06 -12.07
CA THR A 22 3.06 -22.28 -10.99
C THR A 22 1.87 -21.81 -10.17
N VAL A 23 1.57 -22.56 -9.11
CA VAL A 23 0.66 -22.11 -8.08
C VAL A 23 1.31 -20.85 -7.56
N VAL A 24 0.80 -19.70 -8.02
CA VAL A 24 1.04 -18.42 -7.38
C VAL A 24 0.43 -18.61 -5.99
N THR A 25 1.27 -19.06 -5.06
CA THR A 25 1.02 -18.96 -3.64
C THR A 25 0.94 -17.47 -3.40
N GLY A 26 -0.28 -16.94 -3.50
CA GLY A 26 -0.55 -15.56 -3.18
C GLY A 26 0.07 -15.33 -1.82
N LEU A 27 0.90 -14.29 -1.73
CA LEU A 27 1.27 -13.72 -0.45
C LEU A 27 -0.02 -13.21 0.16
N ALA A 28 -0.72 -14.12 0.85
CA ALA A 28 -1.56 -13.78 1.98
C ALA A 28 -0.60 -13.25 3.05
N GLY A 29 -0.13 -12.02 2.81
CA GLY A 29 0.31 -11.18 3.91
C GLY A 29 -0.81 -11.25 4.93
N VAL A 30 -0.44 -11.60 6.16
CA VAL A 30 -1.35 -11.50 7.31
C VAL A 30 -2.02 -10.14 7.16
N PRO A 31 -3.37 -10.06 7.12
CA PRO A 31 -4.01 -8.77 6.92
C PRO A 31 -3.48 -7.87 8.02
N ALA A 32 -2.77 -6.81 7.63
CA ALA A 32 -2.38 -5.77 8.56
C ALA A 32 -3.70 -5.28 9.15
N HIS A 33 -3.98 -5.64 10.40
CA HIS A 33 -5.21 -5.26 11.05
C HIS A 33 -5.22 -3.74 11.09
N ALA A 34 -6.03 -3.14 10.22
CA ALA A 34 -6.15 -1.69 10.16
C ALA A 34 -6.54 -1.21 11.56
N ALA A 35 -5.69 -0.36 12.13
CA ALA A 35 -5.88 0.15 13.48
C ALA A 35 -7.29 0.74 13.60
N THR A 36 -7.99 0.41 14.67
CA THR A 36 -9.28 1.03 14.96
C THR A 36 -9.09 2.55 15.10
N PRO A 37 -10.11 3.37 14.83
CA PRO A 37 -9.99 4.82 15.01
C PRO A 37 -9.55 5.25 16.44
N GLN A 38 -9.90 4.45 17.45
CA GLN A 38 -9.45 4.60 18.83
C GLN A 38 -7.94 4.31 19.01
N GLU A 39 -7.42 3.28 18.34
CA GLU A 39 -5.99 2.99 18.32
C GLU A 39 -5.21 4.04 17.51
N GLN A 40 -5.79 4.62 16.46
CA GLN A 40 -5.21 5.74 15.72
C GLN A 40 -5.08 6.99 16.62
N LEU A 41 -6.14 7.37 17.34
CA LEU A 41 -6.08 8.43 18.36
C LEU A 41 -4.94 8.18 19.36
N ALA A 42 -4.88 6.98 19.94
CA ALA A 42 -3.85 6.63 20.91
C ALA A 42 -2.43 6.69 20.32
N ALA A 43 -2.25 6.20 19.08
CA ALA A 43 -0.98 6.27 18.37
C ALA A 43 -0.53 7.71 18.10
N THR A 44 -1.45 8.59 17.66
CA THR A 44 -1.17 10.03 17.48
C THR A 44 -0.67 10.68 18.77
N ALA A 45 -1.28 10.40 19.93
CA ALA A 45 -0.81 10.95 21.21
C ALA A 45 0.52 10.35 21.68
N VAL A 46 0.73 9.04 21.51
CA VAL A 46 1.95 8.36 21.96
C VAL A 46 3.16 8.76 21.11
N ALA A 47 2.96 9.11 19.83
CA ALA A 47 3.99 9.63 18.94
C ALA A 47 4.61 10.95 19.42
N GLU A 48 3.85 11.77 20.17
CA GLU A 48 4.31 13.06 20.69
C GLU A 48 5.12 12.94 22.01
N ASN A 49 5.32 11.76 22.59
CA ASN A 49 6.01 11.62 23.88
C ASN A 49 7.40 12.28 23.89
N GLY A 50 7.64 13.16 24.87
CA GLY A 50 8.88 13.93 24.99
C GLY A 50 8.88 15.24 24.21
N ASN A 51 7.85 15.53 23.41
CA ASN A 51 7.67 16.84 22.79
C ASN A 51 7.15 17.87 23.79
N GLY A 52 7.65 19.10 23.71
CA GLY A 52 7.08 20.26 24.39
C GLY A 52 5.86 20.82 23.63
N PRO A 53 5.32 21.97 24.08
CA PRO A 53 4.18 22.63 23.43
C PRO A 53 4.41 23.02 21.96
N CYS A 54 5.67 22.98 21.48
CA CYS A 54 6.11 23.53 20.18
C CYS A 54 6.49 22.51 19.12
N ALA A 55 6.22 21.23 19.36
CA ALA A 55 6.27 20.29 18.27
C ALA A 55 5.24 20.65 17.19
N HIS A 56 5.59 20.37 15.94
CA HIS A 56 4.73 20.56 14.77
C HIS A 56 4.17 21.98 14.54
N GLY A 57 4.74 23.00 15.20
CA GLY A 57 4.33 24.40 15.07
C GLY A 57 3.36 24.89 16.16
N GLY A 58 3.03 24.05 17.14
CA GLY A 58 2.03 24.33 18.19
C GLY A 58 0.78 23.47 18.04
N TYR A 59 0.18 23.11 19.18
CA TYR A 59 -1.04 22.27 19.23
C TYR A 59 -2.34 23.11 19.17
N ASP A 60 -2.55 23.92 18.12
CA ASP A 60 -3.63 24.93 18.08
C ASP A 60 -5.02 24.41 17.62
N ASP A 61 -6.08 24.78 18.36
CA ASP A 61 -7.37 25.29 17.83
C ASP A 61 -7.93 26.37 18.81
N GLY A 62 -8.48 27.47 18.29
CA GLY A 62 -8.47 28.79 18.96
C GLY A 62 -9.62 29.08 19.95
N LEU A 63 -9.68 30.25 20.62
CA LEU A 63 -8.88 31.48 20.57
C LEU A 63 -8.96 32.15 21.96
N SER A 64 -7.94 32.78 22.54
CA SER A 64 -6.50 32.90 22.23
C SER A 64 -5.79 33.40 23.53
N GLN A 65 -4.47 33.42 23.71
CA GLN A 65 -3.37 33.57 22.75
C GLN A 65 -2.98 32.28 22.04
N SER A 66 -3.26 32.25 20.73
CA SER A 66 -2.71 31.34 19.73
C SER A 66 -1.19 31.34 19.85
N SER A 67 -0.58 30.21 20.17
CA SER A 67 0.74 30.26 20.77
C SER A 67 0.83 29.48 22.08
N SER A 68 0.58 28.17 22.07
CA SER A 68 1.28 27.23 22.97
C SER A 68 2.80 27.57 23.09
N CYS A 69 3.35 28.28 22.09
CA CYS A 69 4.75 28.63 21.87
C CYS A 69 5.14 30.11 21.78
N ASP A 70 4.34 31.05 22.28
CA ASP A 70 4.77 32.46 22.48
C ASP A 70 3.75 33.35 23.22
N GLY A 71 2.53 32.85 23.47
CA GLY A 71 1.37 33.59 23.96
C GLY A 71 1.45 34.25 25.35
N HIS A 72 2.64 34.48 25.92
CA HIS A 72 2.83 35.41 27.04
C HIS A 72 4.28 35.95 27.17
N GLY A 73 5.00 36.11 26.05
CA GLY A 73 6.36 36.66 26.06
C GLY A 73 7.44 35.65 26.44
N GLY A 74 7.28 34.40 25.98
CA GLY A 74 8.26 33.32 26.18
C GLY A 74 7.96 32.37 27.34
N GLN A 75 6.68 32.17 27.68
CA GLN A 75 6.24 31.08 28.57
C GLN A 75 5.00 30.40 28.01
N SER A 76 4.95 29.07 28.11
CA SER A 76 3.82 28.25 27.71
C SER A 76 2.63 28.41 28.68
N GLN A 77 1.43 28.59 28.13
CA GLN A 77 0.17 28.44 28.88
C GLN A 77 -0.08 26.96 29.25
N ALA A 78 -1.15 26.67 29.98
CA ALA A 78 -1.50 25.29 30.38
C ALA A 78 -2.07 24.46 29.21
N TRP A 79 -1.18 24.01 28.31
CA TRP A 79 -1.48 23.40 27.00
C TRP A 79 -2.01 21.96 27.03
N CYS A 80 -2.57 21.50 28.15
CA CYS A 80 -3.11 20.14 28.27
C CYS A 80 -4.36 19.91 27.39
N ALA A 81 -5.21 20.93 27.28
CA ALA A 81 -6.38 20.93 26.40
C ALA A 81 -5.98 21.03 24.92
N ASP A 82 -5.07 21.96 24.60
CA ASP A 82 -4.43 22.16 23.29
C ASP A 82 -3.94 20.81 22.71
N PHE A 83 -3.15 20.06 23.49
CA PHE A 83 -2.67 18.72 23.09
C PHE A 83 -3.81 17.73 22.77
N VAL A 84 -4.77 17.54 23.66
CA VAL A 84 -5.85 16.55 23.43
C VAL A 84 -6.76 16.99 22.28
N GLY A 85 -6.97 18.30 22.13
CA GLY A 85 -7.72 18.91 21.03
C GLY A 85 -7.04 18.68 19.68
N TRP A 86 -5.72 18.92 19.61
CA TRP A 86 -4.91 18.63 18.43
C TRP A 86 -4.97 17.15 18.04
N VAL A 87 -4.86 16.21 19.00
CA VAL A 87 -4.97 14.77 18.71
C VAL A 87 -6.36 14.42 18.16
N TRP A 88 -7.42 14.99 18.72
CA TRP A 88 -8.80 14.81 18.24
C TRP A 88 -9.02 15.42 16.84
N ALA A 89 -8.44 16.59 16.55
CA ALA A 89 -8.47 17.20 15.22
C ALA A 89 -7.80 16.32 14.17
N HIS A 90 -6.63 15.77 14.48
CA HIS A 90 -5.86 14.88 13.59
C HIS A 90 -6.53 13.53 13.34
N ASN A 91 -7.55 13.16 14.12
CA ASN A 91 -8.28 11.90 14.02
C ASN A 91 -9.77 12.09 13.67
N ASN A 92 -10.12 13.21 13.01
CA ASN A 92 -11.45 13.41 12.41
C ASN A 92 -12.61 13.31 13.43
N VAL A 93 -12.39 13.82 14.64
CA VAL A 93 -13.42 13.91 15.68
C VAL A 93 -14.41 15.03 15.34
N SER A 94 -15.72 14.77 15.49
CA SER A 94 -16.75 15.78 15.26
C SER A 94 -16.89 16.74 16.44
N GLY A 95 -17.37 17.95 16.16
CA GLY A 95 -17.74 18.91 17.21
C GLY A 95 -16.59 19.76 17.76
N MET A 96 -15.40 19.72 17.14
CA MET A 96 -14.18 20.40 17.60
C MET A 96 -14.39 21.87 17.99
N GLY A 97 -15.20 22.64 17.24
CA GLY A 97 -15.51 24.05 17.55
C GLY A 97 -16.36 24.31 18.82
N MET A 98 -16.38 23.38 19.77
CA MET A 98 -16.80 23.61 21.16
C MET A 98 -15.68 23.40 22.19
N LEU A 99 -14.55 22.85 21.77
CA LEU A 99 -13.37 22.73 22.60
C LEU A 99 -12.67 24.09 22.68
N THR A 100 -11.98 24.31 23.79
CA THR A 100 -11.11 25.48 23.99
C THR A 100 -9.88 25.01 24.79
N ASP A 101 -8.92 25.92 24.95
CA ASP A 101 -7.82 25.90 25.93
C ASP A 101 -8.18 25.40 27.36
N ALA A 102 -9.45 25.44 27.75
CA ALA A 102 -9.93 24.95 29.04
C ALA A 102 -10.20 23.44 29.00
N ALA A 103 -9.54 22.68 29.87
CA ALA A 103 -9.81 21.24 30.09
C ALA A 103 -11.28 20.91 30.39
N ALA A 104 -12.05 21.88 30.92
CA ALA A 104 -13.48 21.74 31.17
C ALA A 104 -14.33 21.60 29.89
N SER A 105 -13.84 22.09 28.74
CA SER A 105 -14.54 22.01 27.45
C SER A 105 -14.75 20.56 27.00
N PHE A 106 -13.82 19.65 27.30
CA PHE A 106 -13.97 18.20 27.07
C PHE A 106 -15.06 17.58 27.95
N TYR A 107 -15.20 18.02 29.20
CA TYR A 107 -16.31 17.54 30.04
C TYR A 107 -17.66 18.03 29.49
N GLN A 108 -17.73 19.28 29.06
CA GLN A 108 -18.91 19.86 28.39
C GLN A 108 -19.22 19.16 27.07
N TYR A 109 -18.20 18.74 26.31
CA TYR A 109 -18.33 17.89 25.12
C TYR A 109 -19.04 16.57 25.46
N GLY A 110 -18.56 15.86 26.49
CA GLY A 110 -19.17 14.61 26.93
C GLY A 110 -20.62 14.76 27.42
N LEU A 111 -20.97 15.91 28.01
CA LEU A 111 -22.36 16.23 28.36
C LEU A 111 -23.22 16.50 27.12
N LYS A 112 -22.72 17.29 26.17
CA LYS A 112 -23.45 17.68 24.95
C LYS A 112 -23.70 16.50 24.01
N TYR A 113 -22.70 15.64 23.83
CA TYR A 113 -22.76 14.48 22.93
C TYR A 113 -23.17 13.17 23.63
N GLY A 114 -23.36 13.19 24.95
CA GLY A 114 -23.74 12.00 25.73
C GLY A 114 -22.63 10.95 25.85
N THR A 115 -21.37 11.33 25.62
CA THR A 115 -20.21 10.41 25.61
C THR A 115 -19.43 10.39 26.93
N LYS A 116 -19.92 11.04 27.99
CA LYS A 116 -19.31 10.90 29.32
C LYS A 116 -19.55 9.50 29.88
N SER A 117 -18.45 8.82 30.21
CA SER A 117 -18.37 7.53 30.87
C SER A 117 -17.74 7.63 32.27
N ASN A 118 -17.90 6.58 33.07
CA ASN A 118 -17.11 6.31 34.28
C ASN A 118 -16.10 5.16 34.08
N THR A 119 -16.19 4.45 32.95
CA THR A 119 -15.26 3.41 32.51
C THR A 119 -14.38 3.96 31.40
N PRO A 120 -13.05 3.84 31.47
CA PRO A 120 -12.15 4.28 30.40
C PRO A 120 -12.22 3.34 29.19
N HIS A 121 -12.07 3.93 28.00
CA HIS A 121 -11.77 3.27 26.74
C HIS A 121 -10.55 3.93 26.10
N VAL A 122 -9.82 3.20 25.25
CA VAL A 122 -8.72 3.78 24.46
C VAL A 122 -9.29 4.87 23.54
N GLY A 123 -8.61 6.03 23.49
CA GLY A 123 -9.07 7.23 22.79
C GLY A 123 -9.95 8.18 23.63
N ASP A 124 -10.40 7.79 24.83
CA ASP A 124 -11.17 8.68 25.70
C ASP A 124 -10.30 9.81 26.25
N ALA A 125 -10.79 11.05 26.22
CA ALA A 125 -10.22 12.13 27.02
C ALA A 125 -10.58 11.91 28.50
N VAL A 126 -9.59 11.96 29.38
CA VAL A 126 -9.76 11.85 30.83
C VAL A 126 -9.67 13.23 31.46
N VAL A 127 -10.76 13.66 32.11
CA VAL A 127 -10.86 15.00 32.73
C VAL A 127 -10.67 14.90 34.25
N TYR A 128 -9.85 15.79 34.80
CA TYR A 128 -9.53 15.83 36.22
C TYR A 128 -10.08 17.08 36.92
N GLY A 129 -10.50 16.92 38.17
CA GLY A 129 -10.93 18.00 39.07
C GLY A 129 -12.08 18.86 38.55
N TYR A 130 -13.02 18.30 37.78
CA TYR A 130 -14.15 19.05 37.25
C TYR A 130 -15.10 19.51 38.35
N SER A 131 -15.30 20.82 38.48
CA SER A 131 -16.23 21.43 39.42
C SER A 131 -16.66 22.81 38.92
N ASN A 132 -17.96 23.11 39.03
CA ASN A 132 -18.54 24.43 38.70
C ASN A 132 -18.15 25.00 37.32
N GLY A 133 -17.97 24.14 36.30
CA GLY A 133 -17.60 24.55 34.94
C GLY A 133 -16.10 24.72 34.70
N TRP A 134 -15.26 24.47 35.70
CA TRP A 134 -13.81 24.45 35.59
C TRP A 134 -13.26 23.02 35.77
N ALA A 135 -12.06 22.73 35.27
CA ALA A 135 -11.35 21.47 35.45
C ALA A 135 -9.85 21.72 35.61
N GLN A 136 -9.17 20.84 36.36
CA GLN A 136 -7.74 20.96 36.67
C GLN A 136 -6.86 20.61 35.47
N HIS A 137 -7.24 19.58 34.71
CA HIS A 137 -6.40 19.00 33.67
C HIS A 137 -7.23 18.12 32.73
N VAL A 138 -6.72 17.87 31.53
CA VAL A 138 -7.21 16.84 30.62
C VAL A 138 -6.02 16.11 30.00
N ALA A 139 -6.14 14.80 29.86
CA ALA A 139 -5.20 13.93 29.14
C ALA A 139 -6.02 12.92 28.32
N MET A 140 -5.39 11.94 27.68
CA MET A 140 -6.09 10.90 26.92
C MET A 140 -5.67 9.49 27.34
N VAL A 141 -6.63 8.58 27.39
CA VAL A 141 -6.38 7.15 27.59
C VAL A 141 -5.79 6.56 26.31
N THR A 142 -4.55 6.10 26.38
CA THR A 142 -3.78 5.57 25.24
C THR A 142 -3.54 4.07 25.31
N GLY A 143 -3.89 3.42 26.42
CA GLY A 143 -3.88 1.96 26.52
C GLY A 143 -4.68 1.46 27.72
N ILE A 144 -5.25 0.26 27.60
CA ILE A 144 -5.89 -0.46 28.70
C ILE A 144 -5.48 -1.93 28.58
N SER A 145 -4.86 -2.48 29.62
CA SER A 145 -4.43 -3.88 29.63
C SER A 145 -4.30 -4.41 31.05
N ASN A 146 -4.81 -5.61 31.33
CA ASN A 146 -4.63 -6.32 32.60
C ASN A 146 -4.95 -5.52 33.87
N GLY A 147 -5.98 -4.67 33.85
CA GLY A 147 -6.34 -3.81 34.99
C GLY A 147 -5.41 -2.61 35.20
N VAL A 148 -4.62 -2.25 34.19
CA VAL A 148 -3.80 -1.04 34.12
C VAL A 148 -4.33 -0.15 33.00
N VAL A 149 -4.46 1.15 33.29
CA VAL A 149 -4.82 2.18 32.32
C VAL A 149 -3.60 3.06 32.08
N THR A 150 -3.23 3.22 30.82
CA THR A 150 -2.14 4.05 30.33
C THR A 150 -2.71 5.35 29.78
N ILE A 151 -2.19 6.48 30.24
CA ILE A 151 -2.67 7.82 29.94
C ILE A 151 -1.50 8.66 29.44
N THR A 152 -1.73 9.36 28.33
CA THR A 152 -0.79 10.29 27.71
C THR A 152 -1.40 11.69 27.70
N GLY A 153 -0.67 12.70 28.12
CA GLY A 153 -1.16 14.09 28.22
C GLY A 153 -0.06 15.12 27.99
N GLY A 154 -0.45 16.30 27.50
CA GLY A 154 0.41 17.48 27.40
C GLY A 154 0.53 18.22 28.72
N ASN A 155 1.46 19.18 28.80
CA ASN A 155 1.72 20.00 29.99
C ASN A 155 1.97 19.17 31.27
N GLN A 156 2.76 18.10 31.14
CA GLN A 156 3.20 17.25 32.25
C GLN A 156 4.72 17.38 32.48
N GLY A 157 5.25 16.80 33.55
CA GLY A 157 6.71 16.67 33.72
C GLY A 157 7.47 17.99 33.92
N HIS A 158 6.87 18.98 34.59
CA HIS A 158 7.50 20.30 34.84
C HIS A 158 8.83 20.25 35.64
N SER A 159 9.20 19.09 36.19
CA SER A 159 10.52 18.82 36.79
C SER A 159 11.62 18.53 35.75
N GLN A 160 11.26 18.28 34.50
CA GLN A 160 12.17 17.92 33.39
C GLN A 160 12.24 19.03 32.33
N SER A 161 11.12 19.72 32.08
CA SER A 161 11.01 20.90 31.20
C SER A 161 10.20 21.97 31.90
N SER A 162 10.65 23.23 31.94
CA SER A 162 9.86 24.33 32.52
C SER A 162 8.49 24.51 31.86
N GLU A 163 8.42 24.26 30.55
CA GLU A 163 7.20 24.35 29.72
C GLU A 163 6.33 23.09 29.81
N GLY A 164 6.81 22.05 30.50
CA GLY A 164 6.24 20.71 30.46
C GLY A 164 6.49 19.99 29.13
N LEU A 165 6.08 18.72 29.08
CA LEU A 165 6.21 17.81 27.94
C LEU A 165 4.93 16.97 27.80
N VAL A 166 4.75 16.35 26.64
CA VAL A 166 3.88 15.18 26.50
C VAL A 166 4.55 14.02 27.21
N SER A 167 3.82 13.34 28.09
CA SER A 167 4.34 12.15 28.78
C SER A 167 3.26 11.08 28.96
N THR A 168 3.69 9.82 29.01
CA THR A 168 2.81 8.67 29.23
C THR A 168 3.07 8.06 30.60
N ASN A 169 2.01 7.91 31.39
CA ASN A 169 2.04 7.27 32.70
C ASN A 169 0.94 6.20 32.80
N SER A 170 1.11 5.22 33.69
CA SER A 170 0.15 4.13 33.86
C SER A 170 -0.30 4.01 35.31
N THR A 171 -1.55 3.60 35.53
CA THR A 171 -2.15 3.47 36.87
C THR A 171 -3.12 2.29 36.96
N THR A 172 -3.20 1.68 38.15
CA THR A 172 -4.27 0.74 38.56
C THR A 172 -5.42 1.45 39.29
N HIS A 173 -5.23 2.71 39.67
CA HIS A 173 -6.24 3.59 40.26
C HIS A 173 -6.78 4.51 39.16
N TYR A 174 -7.86 4.07 38.53
CA TYR A 174 -8.50 4.72 37.38
C TYR A 174 -10.03 4.82 37.52
N ALA A 175 -10.59 4.57 38.71
CA ALA A 175 -12.01 4.80 38.94
C ALA A 175 -12.30 6.31 38.95
N VAL A 176 -13.49 6.72 38.50
CA VAL A 176 -13.97 8.09 38.74
C VAL A 176 -14.05 8.33 40.26
N GLY A 177 -13.35 9.35 40.75
CA GLY A 177 -13.12 9.61 42.17
C GLY A 177 -11.70 9.29 42.64
N ASP A 178 -10.94 8.43 41.94
CA ASP A 178 -9.52 8.19 42.25
C ASP A 178 -8.66 9.41 41.89
N ALA A 179 -7.52 9.56 42.57
CA ALA A 179 -6.55 10.63 42.33
C ALA A 179 -5.11 10.11 42.15
N PRO A 180 -4.83 9.29 41.11
CA PRO A 180 -3.54 8.60 40.93
C PRO A 180 -2.32 9.54 40.88
N TRP A 181 -2.52 10.78 40.44
CA TRP A 181 -1.48 11.82 40.39
C TRP A 181 -1.87 13.07 41.19
N GLY A 182 -2.66 12.90 42.25
CA GLY A 182 -3.11 14.00 43.13
C GLY A 182 -4.27 14.84 42.59
N GLN A 183 -4.72 14.59 41.36
CA GLN A 183 -5.90 15.21 40.74
C GLN A 183 -7.02 14.17 40.58
N VAL A 184 -8.25 14.52 40.94
CA VAL A 184 -9.39 13.57 40.98
C VAL A 184 -9.96 13.31 39.58
N ILE A 185 -9.98 12.07 39.13
CA ILE A 185 -10.62 11.66 37.86
C ILE A 185 -12.11 11.96 37.96
N SER A 186 -12.61 12.83 37.09
CA SER A 186 -14.01 13.30 37.08
C SER A 186 -14.86 12.62 36.01
N GLY A 187 -14.23 12.04 34.99
CA GLY A 187 -14.89 11.26 33.96
C GLY A 187 -13.98 10.99 32.76
N TYR A 188 -14.42 10.01 31.97
CA TYR A 188 -13.86 9.70 30.67
C TYR A 188 -14.82 10.20 29.60
N ILE A 189 -14.32 10.75 28.51
CA ILE A 189 -15.10 11.37 27.45
C ILE A 189 -14.71 10.73 26.13
N SER A 190 -15.59 9.88 25.57
CA SER A 190 -15.33 9.29 24.27
C SER A 190 -15.53 10.32 23.15
N PRO A 191 -14.60 10.43 22.19
CA PRO A 191 -14.78 11.30 21.02
C PRO A 191 -15.87 10.77 20.08
N VAL A 192 -16.68 11.67 19.51
CA VAL A 192 -17.62 11.31 18.44
C VAL A 192 -16.89 11.35 17.09
N LEU A 193 -16.24 10.24 16.77
CA LEU A 193 -15.48 10.03 15.52
C LEU A 193 -16.37 10.13 14.28
N GLN A 194 -15.92 10.86 13.26
CA GLN A 194 -16.54 10.86 11.94
C GLN A 194 -15.96 9.76 11.04
N LYS A 195 -16.79 9.23 10.15
CA LYS A 195 -16.36 8.24 9.16
C LYS A 195 -15.29 8.84 8.24
N ALA A 196 -14.07 8.32 8.30
CA ALA A 196 -13.01 8.68 7.36
C ALA A 196 -13.40 8.27 5.92
N THR A 197 -13.01 9.10 4.95
CA THR A 197 -13.00 8.73 3.54
C THR A 197 -11.57 8.34 3.15
N PRO A 198 -11.34 7.16 2.55
CA PRO A 198 -10.01 6.76 2.07
C PRO A 198 -9.53 7.65 0.91
N PRO A 199 -8.21 7.77 0.69
CA PRO A 199 -7.65 8.40 -0.50
C PRO A 199 -8.02 7.61 -1.76
N LYS A 200 -7.92 8.25 -2.93
CA LYS A 200 -8.17 7.63 -4.23
C LYS A 200 -7.02 7.90 -5.18
N VAL A 201 -6.77 6.92 -6.05
CA VAL A 201 -5.78 6.99 -7.12
C VAL A 201 -6.37 6.41 -8.39
N SER A 202 -5.88 6.86 -9.55
CA SER A 202 -6.15 6.26 -10.86
C SER A 202 -4.90 6.34 -11.74
N LEU A 203 -4.61 5.28 -12.47
CA LEU A 203 -3.55 5.21 -13.48
C LEU A 203 -3.92 6.06 -14.70
N GLN A 204 -2.93 6.72 -15.30
CA GLN A 204 -3.12 7.61 -16.44
C GLN A 204 -2.14 7.27 -17.57
N GLY A 205 -2.55 7.52 -18.82
CA GLY A 205 -1.72 7.39 -20.02
C GLY A 205 -1.49 5.96 -20.54
N LEU A 206 -0.92 5.08 -19.70
CA LEU A 206 -0.52 3.71 -20.11
C LEU A 206 -1.63 2.63 -20.12
N PRO A 207 -2.72 2.68 -19.31
CA PRO A 207 -3.76 1.65 -19.30
C PRO A 207 -4.28 1.22 -20.68
N GLY A 208 -4.20 -0.08 -20.98
CA GLY A 208 -4.67 -0.65 -22.24
C GLY A 208 -3.77 -0.43 -23.46
N THR A 209 -2.60 0.19 -23.30
CA THR A 209 -1.66 0.48 -24.40
C THR A 209 -0.57 -0.58 -24.58
N SER A 210 0.02 -0.62 -25.77
CA SER A 210 1.31 -1.26 -26.01
C SER A 210 2.45 -0.27 -25.75
N VAL A 211 3.42 -0.67 -24.94
CA VAL A 211 4.53 0.17 -24.44
C VAL A 211 5.87 -0.47 -24.83
N THR A 212 6.83 0.36 -25.22
CA THR A 212 8.20 -0.05 -25.58
C THR A 212 9.19 1.05 -25.20
N GLY A 213 10.39 0.67 -24.75
CA GLY A 213 11.38 1.61 -24.22
C GLY A 213 10.89 2.34 -22.96
N VAL A 214 11.18 3.64 -22.87
CA VAL A 214 10.84 4.47 -21.70
C VAL A 214 9.53 5.24 -21.93
N ALA A 215 8.56 5.03 -21.03
CA ALA A 215 7.27 5.71 -21.05
C ALA A 215 6.97 6.42 -19.73
N SER A 216 6.19 7.50 -19.79
CA SER A 216 5.75 8.23 -18.60
C SER A 216 4.49 7.58 -18.03
N LEU A 217 4.62 7.02 -16.82
CA LEU A 217 3.50 6.61 -16.01
C LEU A 217 3.11 7.75 -15.07
N SER A 218 1.85 8.16 -15.06
CA SER A 218 1.33 9.13 -14.11
C SER A 218 0.07 8.64 -13.42
N SER A 219 -0.28 9.29 -12.31
CA SER A 219 -1.53 9.02 -11.59
C SER A 219 -2.25 10.30 -11.20
N SER A 220 -3.58 10.26 -11.31
CA SER A 220 -4.43 11.25 -10.67
C SER A 220 -4.78 10.75 -9.27
N VAL A 221 -4.44 11.53 -8.26
CA VAL A 221 -4.59 11.20 -6.84
C VAL A 221 -5.45 12.27 -6.18
N SER A 222 -6.42 11.85 -5.36
CA SER A 222 -7.16 12.75 -4.48
C SER A 222 -7.09 12.25 -3.03
N ALA A 223 -6.84 13.18 -2.12
CA ALA A 223 -6.94 12.94 -0.68
C ALA A 223 -8.39 12.62 -0.29
N GLY A 224 -8.53 11.83 0.76
CA GLY A 224 -9.80 11.57 1.43
C GLY A 224 -9.96 12.53 2.61
N THR A 225 -10.18 11.98 3.80
CA THR A 225 -10.18 12.75 5.05
C THR A 225 -8.78 13.24 5.43
N TYR A 226 -7.75 12.42 5.20
CA TYR A 226 -6.38 12.69 5.62
C TYR A 226 -5.45 12.97 4.43
N GLY A 227 -4.32 13.62 4.70
CA GLY A 227 -3.31 13.96 3.70
C GLY A 227 -2.61 12.72 3.13
N ILE A 228 -2.12 12.81 1.89
CA ILE A 228 -1.38 11.70 1.26
C ILE A 228 -0.01 11.55 1.90
N SER A 229 0.37 10.31 2.23
CA SER A 229 1.69 9.92 2.72
C SER A 229 2.56 9.35 1.60
N THR A 230 2.05 8.34 0.88
CA THR A 230 2.77 7.67 -0.21
C THR A 230 1.86 7.26 -1.37
N VAL A 231 2.46 7.14 -2.55
CA VAL A 231 1.90 6.51 -3.75
C VAL A 231 2.93 5.50 -4.24
N GLU A 232 2.56 4.23 -4.33
CA GLU A 232 3.43 3.13 -4.69
C GLU A 232 2.94 2.45 -5.97
N TYR A 233 3.87 2.16 -6.88
CA TYR A 233 3.61 1.59 -8.19
C TYR A 233 4.16 0.18 -8.27
N TYR A 234 3.41 -0.72 -8.90
CA TYR A 234 3.70 -2.14 -8.97
C TYR A 234 3.52 -2.68 -10.38
N LEU A 235 4.39 -3.59 -10.81
CA LEU A 235 4.26 -4.39 -12.03
C LEU A 235 4.15 -5.87 -11.63
N ASP A 236 3.04 -6.52 -11.97
CA ASP A 236 2.72 -7.91 -11.61
C ASP A 236 2.84 -8.25 -10.11
N GLY A 237 2.74 -7.22 -9.25
CA GLY A 237 2.88 -7.31 -7.80
C GLY A 237 4.27 -6.96 -7.25
N GLU A 238 5.30 -6.79 -8.11
CA GLU A 238 6.61 -6.29 -7.68
C GLU A 238 6.64 -4.75 -7.69
N LYS A 239 7.16 -4.14 -6.61
CA LYS A 239 7.19 -2.67 -6.48
C LYS A 239 8.26 -2.05 -7.38
N ILE A 240 7.83 -1.20 -8.31
CA ILE A 240 8.71 -0.50 -9.27
C ILE A 240 9.02 0.95 -8.87
N ALA A 241 8.17 1.62 -8.08
CA ALA A 241 8.42 2.98 -7.61
C ALA A 241 7.60 3.37 -6.37
N THR A 242 8.10 4.37 -5.64
CA THR A 242 7.37 5.09 -4.58
C THR A 242 7.46 6.61 -4.84
N ARG A 243 6.42 7.36 -4.48
CA ARG A 243 6.35 8.83 -4.49
C ARG A 243 5.68 9.32 -3.22
N SER A 244 6.23 10.35 -2.58
CA SER A 244 5.67 11.01 -1.39
C SER A 244 5.22 12.45 -1.65
N THR A 245 5.47 12.98 -2.85
CA THR A 245 5.09 14.34 -3.24
C THR A 245 4.55 14.36 -4.66
N ALA A 246 3.63 15.30 -4.92
CA ALA A 246 3.11 15.56 -6.26
C ALA A 246 4.14 16.34 -7.12
N PRO A 247 4.16 16.17 -8.45
CA PRO A 247 3.30 15.29 -9.25
C PRO A 247 3.66 13.80 -9.13
N TYR A 248 2.64 12.96 -9.03
CA TYR A 248 2.80 11.51 -8.93
C TYR A 248 3.04 10.91 -10.32
N SER A 249 4.31 10.85 -10.72
CA SER A 249 4.76 10.25 -11.98
C SER A 249 6.09 9.50 -11.88
N TYR A 250 6.25 8.51 -12.74
CA TYR A 250 7.39 7.60 -12.81
C TYR A 250 7.80 7.38 -14.28
N SER A 251 9.11 7.38 -14.52
CA SER A 251 9.69 7.03 -15.82
C SER A 251 9.84 5.52 -15.89
N PHE A 252 8.90 4.85 -16.53
CA PHE A 252 8.84 3.40 -16.62
C PHE A 252 9.63 2.91 -17.84
N ASP A 253 10.76 2.27 -17.59
CA ASP A 253 11.60 1.63 -18.62
C ASP A 253 11.18 0.16 -18.79
N THR A 254 10.62 -0.16 -19.96
CA THR A 254 10.15 -1.51 -20.29
C THR A 254 11.25 -2.43 -20.80
N SER A 255 12.47 -1.94 -21.09
CA SER A 255 13.53 -2.69 -21.78
C SER A 255 14.00 -3.99 -21.09
N ARG A 256 13.69 -4.14 -19.79
CA ARG A 256 14.01 -5.32 -18.98
C ARG A 256 12.78 -6.10 -18.51
N VAL A 257 11.58 -5.64 -18.89
CA VAL A 257 10.32 -6.35 -18.67
C VAL A 257 10.16 -7.35 -19.82
N PRO A 258 9.74 -8.61 -19.58
CA PRO A 258 9.43 -9.56 -20.65
C PRO A 258 8.40 -8.99 -21.63
N ASP A 259 8.34 -9.50 -22.85
CA ASP A 259 7.28 -9.11 -23.80
C ASP A 259 5.99 -9.89 -23.49
N GLY A 260 4.85 -9.19 -23.44
CA GLY A 260 3.58 -9.80 -23.11
C GLY A 260 2.60 -8.89 -22.39
N LYS A 261 1.64 -9.49 -21.68
CA LYS A 261 0.64 -8.78 -20.88
C LYS A 261 1.12 -8.67 -19.43
N HIS A 262 1.12 -7.46 -18.90
CA HIS A 262 1.46 -7.18 -17.51
C HIS A 262 0.33 -6.42 -16.81
N ILE A 263 0.20 -6.60 -15.51
CA ILE A 263 -0.72 -5.86 -14.65
C ILE A 263 0.06 -4.78 -13.92
N LEU A 264 -0.15 -3.54 -14.35
CA LEU A 264 0.28 -2.36 -13.63
C LEU A 264 -0.73 -2.07 -12.51
N SER A 265 -0.26 -1.89 -11.28
CA SER A 265 -1.10 -1.46 -10.15
C SER A 265 -0.48 -0.24 -9.47
N VAL A 266 -1.33 0.56 -8.84
CA VAL A 266 -0.91 1.68 -7.99
C VAL A 266 -1.72 1.68 -6.71
N GLU A 267 -1.07 1.93 -5.59
CA GLU A 267 -1.67 2.12 -4.28
C GLU A 267 -1.31 3.52 -3.76
N VAL A 268 -2.27 4.19 -3.13
CA VAL A 268 -2.06 5.44 -2.39
C VAL A 268 -2.41 5.19 -0.92
N THR A 269 -1.58 5.70 -0.03
CA THR A 269 -1.73 5.59 1.42
C THR A 269 -1.76 7.00 2.03
N ASP A 270 -2.71 7.25 2.92
CA ASP A 270 -2.80 8.51 3.68
C ASP A 270 -1.96 8.48 4.98
N THR A 271 -1.88 9.61 5.70
CA THR A 271 -1.10 9.71 6.95
C THR A 271 -1.61 8.82 8.08
N GLN A 272 -2.87 8.36 8.03
CA GLN A 272 -3.45 7.44 9.01
C GLN A 272 -3.41 5.97 8.56
N GLY A 273 -2.79 5.69 7.41
CA GLY A 273 -2.64 4.34 6.85
C GLY A 273 -3.84 3.83 6.08
N ASN A 274 -4.85 4.65 5.77
CA ASN A 274 -5.94 4.22 4.88
C ASN A 274 -5.43 4.18 3.43
N THR A 275 -5.78 3.11 2.71
CA THR A 275 -5.34 2.91 1.33
C THR A 275 -6.46 3.07 0.31
N GLY A 276 -6.07 3.42 -0.91
CA GLY A 276 -6.87 3.32 -2.13
C GLY A 276 -6.00 2.80 -3.26
N GLY A 277 -6.57 2.15 -4.27
CA GLY A 277 -5.77 1.57 -5.35
C GLY A 277 -6.51 1.46 -6.68
N ASP A 278 -5.71 1.34 -7.74
CA ASP A 278 -6.16 1.14 -9.11
C ASP A 278 -5.24 0.15 -9.83
N ARG A 279 -5.73 -0.51 -10.89
CA ARG A 279 -4.95 -1.45 -11.71
C ARG A 279 -5.40 -1.46 -13.16
N ALA A 280 -4.44 -1.62 -14.06
CA ALA A 280 -4.67 -1.72 -15.49
C ALA A 280 -3.73 -2.75 -16.13
N GLN A 281 -4.20 -3.38 -17.20
CA GLN A 281 -3.32 -4.18 -18.06
C GLN A 281 -2.55 -3.25 -19.00
N ILE A 282 -1.27 -3.54 -19.22
CA ILE A 282 -0.45 -3.01 -20.31
C ILE A 282 0.07 -4.17 -21.17
N ILE A 283 0.56 -3.86 -22.37
CA ILE A 283 1.31 -4.82 -23.20
C ILE A 283 2.72 -4.28 -23.41
N THR A 284 3.74 -5.06 -23.07
CA THR A 284 5.14 -4.76 -23.39
C THR A 284 5.52 -5.37 -24.73
N SER A 285 6.27 -4.61 -25.52
CA SER A 285 6.77 -5.02 -26.83
C SER A 285 8.13 -4.37 -27.06
N ASN A 286 9.11 -4.80 -26.27
CA ASN A 286 10.51 -4.41 -26.43
C ASN A 286 11.12 -4.99 -27.71
N GLY A 287 10.49 -6.05 -28.23
CA GLY A 287 11.05 -6.88 -29.27
C GLY A 287 12.14 -7.72 -28.65
N GLU A 288 11.78 -8.92 -28.17
CA GLU A 288 12.79 -9.95 -27.93
C GLU A 288 13.76 -9.95 -29.11
N SER A 289 15.05 -9.71 -28.83
CA SER A 289 16.09 -9.51 -29.84
C SER A 289 16.00 -10.65 -30.82
N GLY A 290 15.55 -10.32 -32.04
CA GLY A 290 14.72 -11.23 -32.82
C GLY A 290 15.24 -12.66 -32.80
N SER A 291 14.41 -13.60 -32.33
CA SER A 291 14.45 -14.92 -32.95
C SER A 291 13.94 -14.75 -34.38
N THR A 292 14.76 -14.14 -35.23
CA THR A 292 14.81 -14.55 -36.62
C THR A 292 15.02 -16.06 -36.54
N PHE A 293 13.97 -16.79 -36.88
CA PHE A 293 14.12 -18.20 -37.19
C PHE A 293 14.84 -18.24 -38.53
N ASP A 294 16.14 -17.92 -38.49
CA ASP A 294 17.06 -18.11 -39.57
C ASP A 294 17.08 -19.61 -39.81
N ALA A 295 16.38 -20.02 -40.86
CA ALA A 295 16.27 -21.41 -41.25
C ALA A 295 17.65 -21.85 -41.76
N ASP A 296 18.54 -22.22 -40.86
CA ASP A 296 19.86 -22.75 -41.16
C ASP A 296 19.78 -24.28 -41.18
N PHE A 297 19.45 -24.84 -42.34
CA PHE A 297 19.23 -26.28 -42.48
C PHE A 297 20.52 -27.08 -42.56
N ASN A 298 21.68 -26.43 -42.71
CA ASN A 298 22.99 -27.08 -42.84
C ASN A 298 23.97 -26.75 -41.69
N GLY A 299 23.65 -25.77 -40.83
CA GLY A 299 24.48 -25.31 -39.71
C GLY A 299 25.65 -24.41 -40.13
N ASP A 300 25.57 -23.73 -41.28
CA ASP A 300 26.66 -22.88 -41.79
C ASP A 300 26.59 -21.40 -41.37
N GLY A 301 25.57 -21.03 -40.60
CA GLY A 301 25.39 -19.68 -40.06
C GLY A 301 24.74 -18.69 -41.03
N LYS A 302 24.09 -19.18 -42.09
CA LYS A 302 23.31 -18.35 -43.04
C LYS A 302 21.85 -18.77 -43.05
N SER A 303 20.97 -17.81 -43.31
CA SER A 303 19.53 -18.06 -43.50
C SER A 303 19.27 -18.72 -44.88
N ASP A 304 18.75 -19.93 -44.89
CA ASP A 304 18.28 -20.65 -46.07
C ASP A 304 16.79 -20.38 -46.36
N VAL A 305 16.27 -20.94 -47.46
CA VAL A 305 14.83 -20.91 -47.77
C VAL A 305 14.29 -22.33 -47.94
N GLY A 306 13.18 -22.62 -47.25
CA GLY A 306 12.36 -23.82 -47.46
C GLY A 306 11.15 -23.53 -48.35
N VAL A 307 10.86 -24.39 -49.32
CA VAL A 307 9.72 -24.26 -50.23
C VAL A 307 8.91 -25.56 -50.23
N LEU A 308 7.65 -25.49 -49.82
CA LEU A 308 6.65 -26.52 -50.09
C LEU A 308 6.10 -26.33 -51.50
N TYR A 309 6.24 -27.36 -52.34
CA TYR A 309 5.79 -27.37 -53.72
C TYR A 309 4.68 -28.40 -53.91
N ASP A 310 3.56 -27.97 -54.49
CA ASP A 310 2.42 -28.82 -54.87
C ASP A 310 2.63 -29.36 -56.29
N TYR A 311 2.71 -30.68 -56.43
CA TYR A 311 2.84 -31.39 -57.69
C TYR A 311 1.49 -31.84 -58.28
N GLY A 312 0.37 -31.48 -57.64
CA GLY A 312 -0.97 -31.91 -58.03
C GLY A 312 -1.31 -33.31 -57.51
N GLN A 313 -2.14 -34.05 -58.23
CA GLN A 313 -2.54 -35.41 -57.84
C GLN A 313 -1.81 -36.50 -58.63
N THR A 314 -1.43 -37.57 -57.92
CA THR A 314 -1.00 -38.85 -58.52
C THR A 314 -2.16 -39.57 -59.18
N SER A 315 -1.86 -40.59 -59.98
CA SER A 315 -2.85 -41.38 -60.72
C SER A 315 -3.82 -42.20 -59.86
N ASP A 316 -3.54 -42.34 -58.55
CA ASP A 316 -4.42 -42.95 -57.56
C ASP A 316 -5.30 -41.93 -56.80
N GLY A 317 -5.19 -40.63 -57.12
CA GLY A 317 -5.94 -39.54 -56.50
C GLY A 317 -5.30 -38.93 -55.25
N THR A 318 -4.10 -39.36 -54.86
CA THR A 318 -3.37 -38.77 -53.72
C THR A 318 -2.77 -37.42 -54.11
N ASN A 319 -2.88 -36.40 -53.24
CA ASN A 319 -2.16 -35.13 -53.46
C ASN A 319 -0.66 -35.35 -53.23
N HIS A 320 0.20 -34.86 -54.11
CA HIS A 320 1.66 -34.94 -54.01
C HIS A 320 2.24 -33.56 -53.68
N VAL A 321 2.92 -33.46 -52.54
CA VAL A 321 3.63 -32.28 -52.06
C VAL A 321 5.07 -32.65 -51.71
N GLY A 322 6.02 -31.80 -52.10
CA GLY A 322 7.44 -31.95 -51.77
C GLY A 322 8.02 -30.73 -51.06
N LEU A 323 8.94 -30.95 -50.13
CA LEU A 323 9.73 -29.92 -49.47
C LEU A 323 11.10 -29.82 -50.13
N TRP A 324 11.42 -28.62 -50.58
CA TRP A 324 12.72 -28.25 -51.14
C TRP A 324 13.46 -27.29 -50.22
N THR A 325 14.77 -27.44 -50.11
CA THR A 325 15.66 -26.47 -49.45
C THR A 325 16.56 -25.78 -50.47
N TYR A 326 16.77 -24.49 -50.25
CA TYR A 326 17.62 -23.59 -51.01
C TYR A 326 18.70 -23.09 -50.05
N LEU A 327 19.82 -23.81 -49.98
CA LEU A 327 20.90 -23.48 -49.05
C LEU A 327 21.64 -22.22 -49.49
N SER A 328 21.84 -21.26 -48.60
CA SER A 328 22.48 -19.97 -48.88
C SER A 328 23.99 -20.11 -49.03
N ASN A 329 24.54 -19.52 -50.10
CA ASN A 329 26.00 -19.37 -50.26
C ASN A 329 26.50 -17.96 -49.91
N GLY A 330 25.61 -17.07 -49.44
CA GLY A 330 25.94 -15.69 -49.05
C GLY A 330 25.87 -14.65 -50.17
N SER A 331 25.77 -15.05 -51.44
CA SER A 331 25.47 -14.17 -52.58
C SER A 331 24.22 -14.61 -53.37
N GLY A 332 23.60 -15.70 -52.95
CA GLY A 332 22.44 -16.35 -53.54
C GLY A 332 22.26 -17.74 -52.93
N PHE A 333 21.65 -18.64 -53.69
CA PHE A 333 21.37 -20.01 -53.24
C PHE A 333 22.12 -21.05 -54.08
N ASN A 334 22.43 -22.17 -53.44
CA ASN A 334 22.91 -23.38 -54.10
C ASN A 334 21.79 -24.05 -54.92
N LYS A 335 22.12 -25.11 -55.66
CA LYS A 335 21.09 -25.90 -56.37
C LYS A 335 20.05 -26.42 -55.36
N PRO A 336 18.74 -26.25 -55.62
CA PRO A 336 17.71 -26.71 -54.70
C PRO A 336 17.76 -28.21 -54.49
N VAL A 337 17.48 -28.67 -53.27
CA VAL A 337 17.44 -30.09 -52.91
C VAL A 337 16.05 -30.48 -52.42
N LYS A 338 15.42 -31.48 -53.05
CA LYS A 338 14.20 -32.12 -52.52
C LYS A 338 14.61 -32.92 -51.29
N VAL A 339 14.28 -32.43 -50.10
CA VAL A 339 14.63 -33.10 -48.83
C VAL A 339 13.57 -34.10 -48.40
N TRP A 340 12.35 -33.95 -48.88
CA TRP A 340 11.22 -34.84 -48.60
C TRP A 340 10.10 -34.64 -49.63
N ASP A 341 9.28 -35.66 -49.82
CA ASP A 341 7.92 -35.55 -50.35
C ASP A 341 7.07 -36.72 -49.82
N ASN A 342 5.76 -36.68 -50.05
CA ASN A 342 4.83 -37.66 -49.50
C ASN A 342 4.57 -38.90 -50.36
N VAL A 343 5.25 -39.09 -51.50
CA VAL A 343 5.02 -40.22 -52.42
C VAL A 343 6.27 -41.08 -52.69
N ASP A 344 7.47 -40.48 -52.62
CA ASP A 344 8.79 -41.12 -52.71
C ASP A 344 9.39 -41.42 -51.30
N ALA A 345 8.58 -41.36 -50.23
CA ALA A 345 9.02 -41.58 -48.86
C ALA A 345 9.49 -43.04 -48.62
N GLY A 346 10.82 -43.25 -48.71
CA GLY A 346 11.52 -44.49 -48.37
C GLY A 346 11.60 -44.78 -46.87
#